data_AF-A0A0V0HT67-F1
#
_entry.id   AF-A0A0V0HT67-F1
#
_cell.length_a   1.000
_cell.length_b   1.000
_cell.length_c   1.000
_cell.angle_alpha   90.00
_cell.angle_beta   90.00
_cell.angle_gamma   90.00
#
_symmetry.space_group_name_H-M   'P 1'
#
loop_
_entity.id
_entity.type
_entity.pdbx_description
1 polymer ?
#
loop_
_entity_poly.entity_id
_entity_poly.type
_entity_poly.pdbx_seq_one_letter_code
_entity_poly.pdbx_strand_id
1 'polypeptide(L)'
;MYFVVIDNVGFFWGILVEGLHGNARVRAVNLGGWLVVEGWIKPSLFDDIPNGDMLDGTQVQLKSVTLQKYISAQNGGGMNVSVDRDNPLEWETFKLWRISESVFQFRTSEGQFLTCSGDGDSVTATTESPSDSETFYLERNFNNRVHIKLKSGTYIQASNDNVLTADFPGTPGWDDNPATFEMTFVAKLQGDYQLANGYGHNKAKDVLKKHRNSFITVDDFDFLYRHGINTVRIPVGWWIASDSNPPAPFIGGSLEALDNAFSWAQ
;
A
#
# COMPACT_ATOMS: atom_id res chain seq x y z
N MET A 1 -0.92 24.14 -25.70
CA MET A 1 -1.90 23.24 -25.02
C MET A 1 -2.22 23.81 -23.63
N TYR A 2 -3.43 23.68 -23.10
CA TYR A 2 -3.83 24.18 -21.78
C TYR A 2 -3.49 23.17 -20.68
N PHE A 3 -3.07 23.65 -19.52
CA PHE A 3 -2.82 22.81 -18.35
C PHE A 3 -3.84 23.04 -17.26
N VAL A 4 -4.35 21.95 -16.70
CA VAL A 4 -4.96 21.97 -15.38
C VAL A 4 -4.11 21.09 -14.49
N VAL A 5 -3.31 21.72 -13.63
CA VAL A 5 -2.61 21.02 -12.55
C VAL A 5 -3.54 21.05 -11.34
N ILE A 6 -3.89 19.87 -10.83
CA ILE A 6 -4.74 19.74 -9.65
C ILE A 6 -3.92 19.05 -8.56
N ASP A 7 -3.65 19.80 -7.50
CA ASP A 7 -3.15 19.26 -6.24
C ASP A 7 -4.34 18.79 -5.38
N ASN A 8 -4.17 17.68 -4.66
CA ASN A 8 -5.20 17.11 -3.77
C ASN A 8 -5.40 17.91 -2.47
N VAL A 9 -4.62 18.98 -2.24
CA VAL A 9 -4.63 19.77 -0.99
C VAL A 9 -5.24 21.19 -1.17
N GLY A 10 -6.05 21.40 -2.20
CA GLY A 10 -6.86 22.62 -2.34
C GLY A 10 -6.13 23.83 -2.94
N PHE A 11 -4.88 23.67 -3.39
CA PHE A 11 -4.19 24.68 -4.20
C PHE A 11 -4.40 24.40 -5.70
N PHE A 12 -5.27 25.19 -6.32
CA PHE A 12 -5.40 25.23 -7.77
C PHE A 12 -4.38 26.22 -8.36
N TRP A 13 -3.25 25.73 -8.86
CA TRP A 13 -2.46 26.50 -9.82
C TRP A 13 -2.97 26.17 -11.22
N GLY A 14 -3.96 26.95 -11.69
CA GLY A 14 -4.26 27.02 -13.12
C GLY A 14 -3.23 27.92 -13.79
N ILE A 15 -2.24 27.34 -14.46
CA ILE A 15 -1.37 28.12 -15.36
C ILE A 15 -2.05 28.12 -16.73
N LEU A 16 -2.61 29.27 -17.09
CA LEU A 16 -3.05 29.56 -18.45
C LEU A 16 -1.82 30.00 -19.24
N VAL A 17 -1.31 29.16 -20.14
CA VAL A 17 -0.49 29.64 -21.25
C VAL A 17 -1.49 30.17 -22.29
N GLU A 18 -1.39 31.45 -22.65
CA GLU A 18 -2.34 32.20 -23.51
C GLU A 18 -2.89 31.39 -24.69
N GLY A 19 -4.18 31.57 -25.04
CA GLY A 19 -4.66 31.08 -26.35
C GLY A 19 -6.15 30.81 -26.59
N LEU A 20 -7.07 30.92 -25.61
CA LEU A 20 -8.50 30.77 -25.92
C LEU A 20 -9.05 32.05 -26.56
N HIS A 21 -8.85 32.19 -27.87
CA HIS A 21 -9.52 33.24 -28.64
C HIS A 21 -10.94 32.77 -29.03
N GLY A 22 -11.97 33.42 -28.46
CA GLY A 22 -13.38 33.25 -28.86
C GLY A 22 -14.08 31.97 -28.35
N ASN A 23 -15.06 31.45 -29.11
CA ASN A 23 -15.89 30.28 -28.81
C ASN A 23 -15.15 28.91 -28.97
N ALA A 24 -13.83 28.87 -28.81
CA ALA A 24 -13.04 27.66 -29.04
C ALA A 24 -13.42 26.56 -28.03
N ARG A 25 -13.83 25.39 -28.54
CA ARG A 25 -14.17 24.24 -27.69
C ARG A 25 -12.91 23.68 -27.01
N VAL A 26 -13.00 23.50 -25.69
CA VAL A 26 -11.99 22.80 -24.90
C VAL A 26 -12.13 21.29 -25.14
N ARG A 27 -11.04 20.64 -25.53
CA ARG A 27 -10.93 19.19 -25.70
C ARG A 27 -9.76 18.72 -24.87
N ALA A 28 -10.07 18.03 -23.77
CA ALA A 28 -9.12 17.73 -22.71
C ALA A 28 -8.95 16.23 -22.51
N VAL A 29 -7.74 15.83 -22.12
CA VAL A 29 -7.45 14.49 -21.60
C VAL A 29 -6.78 14.58 -20.23
N ASN A 30 -6.87 13.52 -19.44
CA ASN A 30 -6.20 13.41 -18.15
C ASN A 30 -5.02 12.43 -18.29
N LEU A 31 -3.82 12.87 -17.93
CA LEU A 31 -2.60 12.06 -17.96
C LEU A 31 -2.42 11.30 -16.63
N GLY A 32 -3.43 10.51 -16.28
CA GLY A 32 -3.44 9.66 -15.08
C GLY A 32 -2.36 8.57 -15.14
N GLY A 33 -1.82 8.19 -13.98
CA GLY A 33 -0.78 7.17 -13.89
C GLY A 33 0.63 7.63 -14.27
N TRP A 34 0.83 8.90 -14.68
CA TRP A 34 2.17 9.40 -15.06
C TRP A 34 3.01 9.89 -13.88
N LEU A 35 2.66 11.05 -13.29
CA LEU A 35 3.40 11.62 -12.15
C LEU A 35 2.89 11.09 -10.80
N VAL A 36 1.60 10.74 -10.74
CA VAL A 36 0.97 9.99 -9.65
C VAL A 36 0.66 8.61 -10.20
N VAL A 37 1.30 7.58 -9.65
CA VAL A 37 1.17 6.22 -10.15
C VAL A 37 0.02 5.50 -9.45
N GLU A 38 -0.68 4.65 -10.20
CA GLU A 38 -1.79 3.87 -9.69
C GLU A 38 -1.71 2.45 -10.25
N GLY A 39 -1.79 1.44 -9.38
CA GLY A 39 -1.66 0.04 -9.78
C GLY A 39 -2.76 -0.42 -10.73
N TRP A 40 -3.94 0.19 -10.70
CA TRP A 40 -5.01 -0.13 -11.65
C TRP A 40 -4.77 0.44 -13.06
N ILE A 41 -3.96 1.50 -13.20
CA ILE A 41 -3.55 2.05 -14.51
C ILE A 41 -2.30 1.34 -15.03
N LYS A 42 -1.29 1.20 -14.17
CA LYS A 42 0.00 0.58 -14.53
C LYS A 42 0.39 -0.48 -13.49
N PRO A 43 -0.27 -1.67 -13.52
CA PRO A 43 -0.03 -2.73 -12.54
C PRO A 43 1.40 -3.23 -12.56
N SER A 44 2.02 -3.26 -13.76
CA SER A 44 3.37 -3.78 -13.94
C SER A 44 4.47 -2.98 -13.22
N LEU A 45 4.16 -1.82 -12.63
CA LEU A 45 5.11 -1.13 -11.75
C LEU A 45 5.31 -1.87 -10.43
N PHE A 46 4.36 -2.72 -10.02
CA PHE A 46 4.32 -3.38 -8.72
C PHE A 46 4.71 -4.86 -8.77
N ASP A 47 4.84 -5.45 -9.97
CA ASP A 47 5.05 -6.90 -10.17
C ASP A 47 6.36 -7.42 -9.56
N ASP A 48 7.42 -6.62 -9.59
CA ASP A 48 8.74 -7.02 -9.09
C ASP A 48 8.90 -6.79 -7.57
N ILE A 49 7.85 -6.36 -6.85
CA ILE A 49 7.89 -6.19 -5.40
C ILE A 49 7.68 -7.56 -4.73
N PRO A 50 8.63 -8.06 -3.93
CA PRO A 50 8.45 -9.31 -3.19
C PRO A 50 7.26 -9.20 -2.24
N ASN A 51 6.35 -10.20 -2.23
CA ASN A 51 5.08 -10.11 -1.50
C ASN A 51 4.33 -8.80 -1.82
N GLY A 52 4.28 -8.40 -3.09
CA GLY A 52 3.66 -7.16 -3.56
C GLY A 52 2.14 -7.11 -3.40
N ASP A 53 1.50 -8.20 -2.99
CA ASP A 53 0.11 -8.23 -2.54
C ASP A 53 -0.05 -7.91 -1.05
N MET A 54 1.05 -7.76 -0.30
CA MET A 54 1.12 -7.39 1.12
C MET A 54 1.81 -6.02 1.27
N LEU A 55 1.34 -5.01 0.55
CA LEU A 55 1.84 -3.63 0.65
C LEU A 55 1.16 -2.87 1.80
N ASP A 56 1.72 -1.74 2.20
CA ASP A 56 1.17 -0.90 3.28
C ASP A 56 -0.31 -0.54 3.08
N GLY A 57 -1.10 -0.80 4.11
CA GLY A 57 -2.54 -0.56 4.13
C GLY A 57 -3.37 -1.67 3.46
N THR A 58 -2.75 -2.72 2.94
CA THR A 58 -3.46 -3.91 2.46
C THR A 58 -4.30 -4.49 3.60
N GLN A 59 -5.58 -4.72 3.34
CA GLN A 59 -6.51 -5.30 4.29
C GLN A 59 -6.54 -6.81 4.15
N VAL A 60 -6.33 -7.51 5.26
CA VAL A 60 -6.30 -8.96 5.33
C VAL A 60 -7.20 -9.48 6.46
N GLN A 61 -7.68 -10.70 6.27
CA GLN A 61 -8.38 -11.49 7.28
C GLN A 61 -7.62 -12.79 7.47
N LEU A 62 -7.58 -13.28 8.71
CA LEU A 62 -6.83 -14.47 9.09
C LEU A 62 -7.76 -15.48 9.75
N LYS A 63 -7.85 -16.67 9.17
CA LYS A 63 -8.69 -17.76 9.67
C LYS A 63 -7.83 -18.90 10.18
N SER A 64 -8.04 -19.33 11.42
CA SER A 64 -7.43 -20.56 11.95
C SER A 64 -7.96 -21.77 11.19
N VAL A 65 -7.06 -22.62 10.70
CA VAL A 65 -7.44 -23.84 9.98
C VAL A 65 -8.00 -24.91 10.92
N THR A 66 -7.57 -24.93 12.18
CA THR A 66 -8.03 -25.92 13.17
C THR A 66 -9.36 -25.53 13.79
N LEU A 67 -9.52 -24.27 14.19
CA LEU A 67 -10.77 -23.78 14.81
C LEU A 67 -11.84 -23.44 13.78
N GLN A 68 -11.44 -23.20 12.53
CA GLN A 68 -12.31 -22.66 11.48
C GLN A 68 -12.93 -21.30 11.85
N LYS A 69 -12.21 -20.51 12.67
CA LYS A 69 -12.62 -19.18 13.15
C LYS A 69 -11.62 -18.10 12.74
N TYR A 70 -12.12 -16.88 12.59
CA TYR A 70 -11.31 -15.70 12.28
C TYR A 70 -10.70 -15.07 13.53
N ILE A 71 -9.50 -14.53 13.37
CA ILE A 71 -8.87 -13.64 14.33
C ILE A 71 -9.68 -12.35 14.41
N SER A 72 -10.00 -11.87 15.61
CA SER A 72 -10.84 -10.72 15.88
C SER A 72 -10.22 -9.81 16.94
N ALA A 73 -10.03 -8.53 16.62
CA ALA A 73 -9.70 -7.50 17.60
C ALA A 73 -10.99 -7.02 18.30
N GLN A 74 -11.17 -7.38 19.56
CA GLN A 74 -12.40 -7.05 20.28
C GLN A 74 -12.59 -5.53 20.39
N ASN A 75 -13.83 -5.07 20.18
CA ASN A 75 -14.19 -3.64 20.04
C ASN A 75 -13.45 -2.91 18.90
N GLY A 76 -12.96 -3.61 17.88
CA GLY A 76 -12.18 -3.02 16.78
C GLY A 76 -10.74 -2.66 17.16
N GLY A 77 -10.34 -2.95 18.40
CA GLY A 77 -9.07 -2.58 19.01
C GLY A 77 -9.25 -2.00 20.41
N GLY A 78 -8.15 -1.91 21.17
CA GLY A 78 -8.14 -1.45 22.56
C GLY A 78 -8.37 -2.53 23.62
N MET A 79 -8.56 -3.80 23.22
CA MET A 79 -8.75 -4.93 24.13
C MET A 79 -7.95 -6.18 23.69
N ASN A 80 -8.40 -7.37 24.10
CA ASN A 80 -7.81 -8.64 23.72
C ASN A 80 -8.14 -9.02 22.26
N VAL A 81 -7.41 -10.01 21.76
CA VAL A 81 -7.63 -10.59 20.43
C VAL A 81 -8.11 -12.02 20.62
N SER A 82 -9.21 -12.39 19.95
CA SER A 82 -9.80 -13.72 20.02
C SER A 82 -9.76 -14.41 18.65
N VAL A 83 -10.02 -15.72 18.63
CA VAL A 83 -10.13 -16.54 17.42
C VAL A 83 -11.46 -17.30 17.45
N ASP A 84 -12.57 -16.57 17.43
CA ASP A 84 -13.89 -17.09 17.80
C ASP A 84 -15.03 -16.68 16.84
N ARG A 85 -14.70 -16.03 15.71
CA ARG A 85 -15.70 -15.51 14.77
C ARG A 85 -15.89 -16.43 13.58
N ASP A 86 -17.14 -16.69 13.22
CA ASP A 86 -17.49 -17.51 12.03
C ASP A 86 -17.41 -16.74 10.72
N ASN A 87 -17.83 -15.48 10.76
CA ASN A 87 -17.91 -14.62 9.59
C ASN A 87 -17.10 -13.36 9.85
N PRO A 88 -16.18 -12.98 8.94
CA PRO A 88 -15.36 -11.82 9.16
C PRO A 88 -16.10 -10.55 8.72
N LEU A 89 -15.99 -9.52 9.55
CA LEU A 89 -16.45 -8.17 9.34
C LEU A 89 -15.29 -7.22 9.61
N GLU A 90 -15.56 -6.07 10.20
CA GLU A 90 -14.58 -5.01 10.45
C GLU A 90 -13.53 -5.41 11.49
N TRP A 91 -13.92 -6.08 12.57
CA TRP A 91 -13.02 -6.43 13.69
C TRP A 91 -12.06 -7.56 13.36
N GLU A 92 -12.38 -8.35 12.33
CA GLU A 92 -11.55 -9.43 11.81
C GLU A 92 -10.66 -8.99 10.65
N THR A 93 -10.77 -7.72 10.24
CA THR A 93 -10.03 -7.15 9.12
C THR A 93 -8.89 -6.25 9.63
N PHE A 94 -7.67 -6.61 9.27
CA PHE A 94 -6.45 -5.93 9.70
C PHE A 94 -5.76 -5.26 8.52
N LYS A 95 -5.24 -4.05 8.72
CA LYS A 95 -4.34 -3.40 7.76
C LYS A 95 -2.91 -3.84 8.03
N LEU A 96 -2.23 -4.33 7.00
CA LEU A 96 -0.81 -4.62 7.05
C LEU A 96 0.00 -3.32 7.02
N TRP A 97 0.95 -3.19 7.93
CA TRP A 97 2.00 -2.19 7.88
C TRP A 97 3.32 -2.91 7.58
N ARG A 98 3.95 -2.59 6.46
CA ARG A 98 5.09 -3.33 5.94
C ARG A 98 6.39 -2.71 6.46
N ILE A 99 7.20 -3.49 7.15
CA ILE A 99 8.53 -3.09 7.61
C ILE A 99 9.60 -3.60 6.64
N SER A 100 9.44 -4.84 6.17
CA SER A 100 10.29 -5.44 5.13
C SER A 100 9.51 -6.51 4.35
N GLU A 101 10.20 -7.29 3.52
CA GLU A 101 9.58 -8.36 2.73
C GLU A 101 8.86 -9.43 3.55
N SER A 102 9.35 -9.70 4.76
CA SER A 102 8.83 -10.75 5.64
C SER A 102 8.42 -10.23 7.01
N VAL A 103 8.47 -8.91 7.25
CA VAL A 103 8.24 -8.32 8.57
C VAL A 103 7.12 -7.30 8.48
N PHE A 104 6.10 -7.50 9.32
CA PHE A 104 4.84 -6.77 9.26
C PHE A 104 4.31 -6.44 10.65
N GLN A 105 3.50 -5.41 10.71
CA GLN A 105 2.64 -5.09 11.85
C GLN A 105 1.19 -5.14 11.37
N PHE A 106 0.28 -5.48 12.28
CA PHE A 106 -1.15 -5.60 11.97
C PHE A 106 -1.89 -4.50 12.71
N ARG A 107 -2.51 -3.59 11.97
CA ARG A 107 -3.28 -2.49 12.51
C ARG A 107 -4.77 -2.79 12.46
N THR A 108 -5.47 -2.61 13.55
CA THR A 108 -6.91 -2.83 13.70
C THR A 108 -7.74 -1.68 13.09
N SER A 109 -9.07 -1.81 13.08
CA SER A 109 -9.98 -0.77 12.56
C SER A 109 -9.90 0.52 13.36
N GLU A 110 -9.80 0.43 14.69
CA GLU A 110 -9.65 1.58 15.60
C GLU A 110 -8.20 2.09 15.71
N GLY A 111 -7.27 1.47 14.98
CA GLY A 111 -5.93 1.99 14.77
C GLY A 111 -4.86 1.51 15.74
N GLN A 112 -5.20 0.64 16.69
CA GLN A 112 -4.24 -0.08 17.51
C GLN A 112 -3.52 -1.16 16.70
N PHE A 113 -2.43 -1.69 17.25
CA PHE A 113 -1.63 -2.74 16.65
C PHE A 113 -1.76 -4.04 17.45
N LEU A 114 -1.72 -5.17 16.76
CA LEU A 114 -1.55 -6.46 17.43
C LEU A 114 -0.23 -6.45 18.21
N THR A 115 -0.27 -6.84 19.47
CA THR A 115 0.85 -6.79 20.41
C THR A 115 1.07 -8.18 21.00
N CYS A 116 2.32 -8.63 21.04
CA CYS A 116 2.74 -9.80 21.79
C CYS A 116 4.04 -9.48 22.54
N SER A 117 4.00 -9.54 23.86
CA SER A 117 5.11 -9.10 24.72
C SER A 117 6.27 -10.10 24.80
N GLY A 118 6.05 -11.36 24.44
CA GLY A 118 7.06 -12.39 24.47
C GLY A 118 6.51 -13.81 24.27
N ASP A 119 7.42 -14.78 24.37
CA ASP A 119 7.09 -16.20 24.28
C ASP A 119 6.17 -16.60 25.45
N GLY A 120 5.10 -17.34 25.16
CA GLY A 120 4.08 -17.73 26.13
C GLY A 120 2.94 -16.73 26.29
N ASP A 121 3.09 -15.50 25.80
CA ASP A 121 2.08 -14.45 25.99
C ASP A 121 0.92 -14.56 25.00
N SER A 122 -0.24 -14.09 25.44
CA SER A 122 -1.40 -13.89 24.57
C SER A 122 -1.27 -12.61 23.74
N VAL A 123 -1.76 -12.64 22.50
CA VAL A 123 -1.82 -11.46 21.63
C VAL A 123 -2.97 -10.55 22.07
N THR A 124 -2.69 -9.26 22.17
CA THR A 124 -3.68 -8.20 22.43
C THR A 124 -3.65 -7.14 21.33
N ALA A 125 -4.50 -6.11 21.41
CA ALA A 125 -4.50 -5.02 20.44
C ALA A 125 -4.69 -3.66 21.13
N THR A 126 -3.86 -3.32 22.10
CA THR A 126 -4.07 -2.14 22.97
C THR A 126 -3.20 -0.93 22.61
N THR A 127 -2.18 -1.10 21.77
CA THR A 127 -1.14 -0.08 21.55
C THR A 127 -1.37 0.67 20.23
N GLU A 128 -1.30 1.99 20.24
CA GLU A 128 -1.45 2.82 19.02
C GLU A 128 -0.12 3.16 18.32
N SER A 129 0.99 3.05 19.04
CA SER A 129 2.34 3.31 18.54
C SER A 129 3.17 2.04 18.57
N PRO A 130 3.45 1.41 17.42
CA PRO A 130 4.05 0.09 17.41
C PRO A 130 5.55 0.15 17.69
N SER A 131 6.06 -0.94 18.26
CA SER A 131 7.45 -1.17 18.62
C SER A 131 7.88 -2.59 18.25
N ASP A 132 8.89 -3.15 18.93
CA ASP A 132 9.34 -4.53 18.73
C ASP A 132 8.23 -5.55 19.05
N SER A 133 7.37 -5.29 20.05
CA SER A 133 6.29 -6.20 20.46
C SER A 133 5.11 -6.27 19.49
N GLU A 134 4.98 -5.30 18.58
CA GLU A 134 3.93 -5.25 17.55
C GLU A 134 4.42 -5.78 16.19
N THR A 135 5.67 -6.25 16.15
CA THR A 135 6.37 -6.61 14.92
C THR A 135 6.48 -8.12 14.77
N PHE A 136 5.88 -8.65 13.69
CA PHE A 136 5.78 -10.07 13.41
C PHE A 136 6.50 -10.43 12.11
N TYR A 137 7.07 -11.62 12.09
CA TYR A 137 7.60 -12.22 10.87
C TYR A 137 6.52 -13.11 10.26
N LEU A 138 6.28 -12.94 8.96
CA LEU A 138 5.31 -13.70 8.21
C LEU A 138 6.01 -14.64 7.24
N GLU A 139 5.68 -15.93 7.36
CA GLU A 139 6.03 -16.95 6.40
C GLU A 139 4.76 -17.34 5.66
N ARG A 140 4.81 -17.48 4.34
CA ARG A 140 3.64 -17.76 3.51
C ARG A 140 3.97 -18.81 2.45
N ASN A 141 3.01 -19.71 2.22
CA ASN A 141 3.09 -20.67 1.12
C ASN A 141 2.21 -20.26 -0.09
N PHE A 142 2.30 -21.05 -1.17
CA PHE A 142 1.57 -20.80 -2.41
C PHE A 142 0.03 -20.87 -2.30
N ASN A 143 -0.50 -21.44 -1.21
CA ASN A 143 -1.94 -21.59 -0.97
C ASN A 143 -2.50 -20.51 -0.05
N ASN A 144 -1.79 -19.38 0.12
CA ASN A 144 -2.14 -18.30 1.04
C ASN A 144 -2.25 -18.74 2.51
N ARG A 145 -1.62 -19.85 2.88
CA ARG A 145 -1.43 -20.18 4.28
C ARG A 145 -0.25 -19.42 4.82
N VAL A 146 -0.38 -18.96 6.04
CA VAL A 146 0.63 -18.17 6.72
C VAL A 146 0.93 -18.73 8.09
N HIS A 147 2.19 -18.58 8.47
CA HIS A 147 2.66 -18.71 9.83
C HIS A 147 3.12 -17.34 10.30
N ILE A 148 2.79 -17.02 11.55
CA ILE A 148 3.15 -15.77 12.20
C ILE A 148 4.12 -16.12 13.31
N LYS A 149 5.29 -15.48 13.34
CA LYS A 149 6.29 -15.75 14.39
C LYS A 149 6.87 -14.46 14.98
N LEU A 150 7.26 -14.55 16.24
CA LEU A 150 7.97 -13.50 16.94
C LEU A 150 9.44 -13.44 16.50
N LYS A 151 10.12 -12.36 16.89
CA LYS A 151 11.58 -12.19 16.71
C LYS A 151 12.41 -13.27 17.41
N SER A 152 11.89 -13.85 18.50
CA SER A 152 12.47 -15.01 19.19
C SER A 152 12.49 -16.29 18.32
N GLY A 153 11.63 -16.34 17.30
CA GLY A 153 11.41 -17.51 16.45
C GLY A 153 10.20 -18.35 16.85
N THR A 154 9.54 -18.04 17.98
CA THR A 154 8.33 -18.74 18.43
C THR A 154 7.13 -18.39 17.55
N TYR A 155 6.36 -19.41 17.17
CA TYR A 155 5.18 -19.25 16.33
C TYR A 155 3.92 -18.96 17.16
N ILE A 156 3.07 -18.11 16.62
CA ILE A 156 1.74 -17.81 17.14
C ILE A 156 0.80 -18.96 16.79
N GLN A 157 -0.01 -19.40 17.73
CA GLN A 157 -1.08 -20.37 17.51
C GLN A 157 -2.43 -19.88 18.00
N ALA A 158 -3.49 -20.44 17.42
CA ALA A 158 -4.84 -20.35 17.95
C ALA A 158 -5.07 -21.50 18.95
N SER A 159 -5.17 -21.17 20.23
CA SER A 159 -5.39 -22.15 21.30
C SER A 159 -6.84 -22.68 21.29
N ASN A 160 -7.08 -23.80 21.97
CA ASN A 160 -8.43 -24.36 22.13
C ASN A 160 -9.38 -23.44 22.93
N ASP A 161 -8.84 -22.47 23.65
CA ASP A 161 -9.61 -21.46 24.38
C ASP A 161 -9.98 -20.25 23.50
N ASN A 162 -9.76 -20.35 22.18
CA ASN A 162 -10.00 -19.30 21.18
C ASN A 162 -9.18 -18.02 21.42
N VAL A 163 -7.95 -18.18 21.91
CA VAL A 163 -6.99 -17.08 22.13
C VAL A 163 -5.79 -17.28 21.23
N LEU A 164 -5.18 -16.18 20.76
CA LEU A 164 -3.88 -16.23 20.11
C LEU A 164 -2.76 -16.20 21.13
N THR A 165 -1.86 -17.18 21.10
CA THR A 165 -0.73 -17.29 22.03
C THR A 165 0.57 -17.55 21.29
N ALA A 166 1.69 -17.04 21.83
CA ALA A 166 3.01 -17.20 21.25
C ALA A 166 3.79 -18.37 21.86
N ASP A 167 3.28 -19.59 21.71
CA ASP A 167 3.82 -20.76 22.40
C ASP A 167 3.73 -22.06 21.58
N PHE A 168 3.60 -21.95 20.25
CA PHE A 168 3.57 -23.15 19.42
C PHE A 168 4.91 -23.91 19.51
N PRO A 169 4.88 -25.24 19.75
CA PRO A 169 6.08 -26.02 19.95
C PRO A 169 6.81 -26.30 18.63
N GLY A 170 8.04 -25.80 18.51
CA GLY A 170 8.93 -26.07 17.38
C GLY A 170 8.53 -25.32 16.09
N THR A 171 8.81 -25.93 14.94
CA THR A 171 8.51 -25.34 13.63
C THR A 171 7.27 -26.02 13.04
N PRO A 172 6.19 -25.28 12.75
CA PRO A 172 4.99 -25.85 12.15
C PRO A 172 5.24 -26.33 10.73
N GLY A 173 4.59 -27.44 10.36
CA GLY A 173 4.40 -27.81 8.96
C GLY A 173 3.30 -26.95 8.32
N TRP A 174 3.05 -27.17 7.03
CA TRP A 174 1.95 -26.54 6.29
C TRP A 174 0.62 -27.32 6.34
N ASP A 175 0.57 -28.37 7.16
CA ASP A 175 -0.61 -29.16 7.49
C ASP A 175 -1.59 -28.37 8.37
N ASP A 176 -2.75 -28.95 8.65
CA ASP A 176 -3.76 -28.32 9.50
C ASP A 176 -3.32 -28.41 10.97
N ASN A 177 -2.61 -27.38 11.44
CA ASN A 177 -2.14 -27.27 12.82
C ASN A 177 -2.52 -25.90 13.44
N PRO A 178 -2.47 -25.77 14.77
CA PRO A 178 -2.89 -24.54 15.47
C PRO A 178 -2.14 -23.26 15.09
N ALA A 179 -0.91 -23.36 14.55
CA ALA A 179 -0.12 -22.20 14.10
C ALA A 179 -0.38 -21.82 12.63
N THR A 180 -1.19 -22.58 11.91
CA THR A 180 -1.47 -22.35 10.49
C THR A 180 -2.76 -21.55 10.31
N PHE A 181 -2.65 -20.44 9.58
CA PHE A 181 -3.78 -19.56 9.27
C PHE A 181 -3.96 -19.44 7.76
N GLU A 182 -5.19 -19.37 7.30
CA GLU A 182 -5.53 -18.96 5.93
C GLU A 182 -5.66 -17.44 5.88
N MET A 183 -4.86 -16.80 5.03
CA MET A 183 -4.90 -15.35 4.82
C MET A 183 -5.76 -15.02 3.60
N THR A 184 -6.77 -14.18 3.79
CA THR A 184 -7.63 -13.65 2.71
C THR A 184 -7.36 -12.16 2.52
N PHE A 185 -7.22 -11.72 1.27
CA PHE A 185 -7.03 -10.31 0.93
C PHE A 185 -8.38 -9.66 0.66
N VAL A 186 -8.72 -8.63 1.46
CA VAL A 186 -9.99 -7.90 1.36
C VAL A 186 -9.85 -6.71 0.40
N ALA A 187 -8.80 -5.92 0.57
CA ALA A 187 -8.52 -4.74 -0.24
C ALA A 187 -7.02 -4.52 -0.37
N LYS A 188 -6.58 -4.07 -1.55
CA LYS A 188 -5.18 -3.75 -1.84
C LYS A 188 -5.05 -2.27 -2.20
N LEU A 189 -3.95 -1.65 -1.80
CA LEU A 189 -3.60 -0.28 -2.17
C LEU A 189 -2.33 -0.30 -3.02
N GLN A 190 -2.34 0.43 -4.13
CA GLN A 190 -1.21 0.50 -5.06
C GLN A 190 -1.09 1.92 -5.60
N GLY A 191 -0.26 2.72 -4.95
CA GLY A 191 0.15 4.04 -5.43
C GLY A 191 1.60 4.36 -5.06
N ASP A 192 2.03 5.61 -5.22
CA ASP A 192 3.40 6.05 -4.95
C ASP A 192 3.90 5.64 -3.55
N TYR A 193 3.06 5.78 -2.54
CA TYR A 193 3.40 5.41 -1.15
C TYR A 193 3.76 3.93 -1.03
N GLN A 194 2.89 3.05 -1.51
CA GLN A 194 3.09 1.60 -1.48
C GLN A 194 4.26 1.15 -2.37
N LEU A 195 4.43 1.76 -3.55
CA LEU A 195 5.54 1.45 -4.45
C LEU A 195 6.87 1.80 -3.78
N ALA A 196 6.96 2.99 -3.17
CA ALA A 196 8.19 3.47 -2.57
C ALA A 196 8.60 2.64 -1.34
N ASN A 197 7.66 2.30 -0.47
CA ASN A 197 7.93 1.39 0.65
C ASN A 197 8.25 -0.03 0.18
N GLY A 198 7.51 -0.54 -0.82
CA GLY A 198 7.66 -1.91 -1.31
C GLY A 198 9.04 -2.19 -1.92
N TYR A 199 9.55 -1.29 -2.76
CA TYR A 199 10.89 -1.40 -3.34
C TYR A 199 12.01 -0.85 -2.45
N GLY A 200 11.68 0.02 -1.51
CA GLY A 200 12.65 0.89 -0.84
C GLY A 200 13.14 2.03 -1.75
N HIS A 201 13.70 3.07 -1.11
CA HIS A 201 13.95 4.38 -1.75
C HIS A 201 14.74 4.31 -3.07
N ASN A 202 15.89 3.63 -3.08
CA ASN A 202 16.79 3.62 -4.25
C ASN A 202 16.15 2.92 -5.46
N LYS A 203 15.58 1.73 -5.25
CA LYS A 203 14.96 0.96 -6.32
C LYS A 203 13.67 1.63 -6.81
N ALA A 204 12.87 2.18 -5.91
CA ALA A 204 11.69 2.98 -6.26
C ALA A 204 12.06 4.19 -7.14
N LYS A 205 13.17 4.87 -6.84
CA LYS A 205 13.70 5.97 -7.66
C LYS A 205 14.04 5.55 -9.07
N ASP A 206 14.70 4.42 -9.26
CA ASP A 206 15.01 3.91 -10.60
C ASP A 206 13.74 3.54 -11.37
N VAL A 207 12.79 2.85 -10.72
CA VAL A 207 11.50 2.45 -11.30
C VAL A 207 10.69 3.66 -11.73
N LEU A 208 10.50 4.64 -10.85
CA LEU A 208 9.72 5.84 -11.12
C LEU A 208 10.39 6.75 -12.15
N LYS A 209 11.72 6.90 -12.11
CA LYS A 209 12.45 7.66 -13.13
C LYS A 209 12.25 7.05 -14.52
N LYS A 210 12.40 5.72 -14.65
CA LYS A 210 12.15 5.01 -15.90
C LYS A 210 10.72 5.22 -16.38
N HIS A 211 9.75 5.08 -15.48
CA HIS A 211 8.33 5.26 -15.78
C HIS A 211 8.04 6.68 -16.29
N ARG A 212 8.45 7.72 -15.55
CA ARG A 212 8.21 9.12 -15.94
C ARG A 212 8.83 9.46 -17.30
N ASN A 213 9.97 8.86 -17.64
CA ASN A 213 10.68 9.10 -18.90
C ASN A 213 10.12 8.33 -20.11
N SER A 214 9.25 7.34 -19.89
CA SER A 214 8.78 6.45 -20.97
C SER A 214 7.27 6.28 -21.06
N PHE A 215 6.53 6.69 -20.03
CA PHE A 215 5.07 6.52 -19.99
C PHE A 215 4.32 7.59 -20.79
N ILE A 216 4.75 8.85 -20.68
CA ILE A 216 4.30 9.97 -21.52
C ILE A 216 5.54 10.66 -22.06
N THR A 217 5.50 10.96 -23.36
CA THR A 217 6.61 11.53 -24.13
C THR A 217 6.13 12.71 -24.97
N VAL A 218 7.06 13.42 -25.60
CA VAL A 218 6.73 14.50 -26.55
C VAL A 218 5.87 14.03 -27.71
N ASP A 219 6.04 12.77 -28.16
CA ASP A 219 5.26 12.19 -29.27
C ASP A 219 3.78 12.04 -28.88
N ASP A 220 3.48 11.80 -27.60
CA ASP A 220 2.10 11.76 -27.10
C ASP A 220 1.46 13.16 -27.16
N PHE A 221 2.23 14.22 -26.85
CA PHE A 221 1.75 15.61 -26.97
C PHE A 221 1.50 16.00 -28.44
N ASP A 222 2.41 15.65 -29.35
CA ASP A 222 2.22 15.84 -30.80
C ASP A 222 1.00 15.05 -31.31
N PHE A 223 0.81 13.82 -30.86
CA PHE A 223 -0.39 13.03 -31.16
C PHE A 223 -1.67 13.74 -30.70
N LEU A 224 -1.73 14.19 -29.45
CA LEU A 224 -2.89 14.89 -28.91
C LEU A 224 -3.20 16.18 -29.71
N TYR A 225 -2.17 16.96 -30.02
CA TYR A 225 -2.28 18.17 -30.83
C TYR A 225 -2.86 17.89 -32.22
N ARG A 226 -2.31 16.88 -32.94
CA ARG A 226 -2.79 16.49 -34.28
C ARG A 226 -4.25 16.02 -34.29
N HIS A 227 -4.74 15.49 -33.17
CA HIS A 227 -6.13 15.07 -33.00
C HIS A 227 -7.02 16.19 -32.41
N GLY A 228 -6.50 17.42 -32.33
CA GLY A 228 -7.24 18.59 -31.89
C GLY A 228 -7.49 18.65 -30.38
N ILE A 229 -6.91 17.76 -29.58
CA ILE A 229 -6.89 17.88 -28.12
C ILE A 229 -6.00 19.08 -27.78
N ASN A 230 -6.58 20.05 -27.09
CA ASN A 230 -5.90 21.30 -26.79
C ASN A 230 -5.63 21.49 -25.30
N THR A 231 -6.07 20.58 -24.43
CA THR A 231 -5.88 20.65 -22.97
C THR A 231 -5.41 19.31 -22.40
N VAL A 232 -4.51 19.35 -21.41
CA VAL A 232 -4.15 18.21 -20.56
C VAL A 232 -4.35 18.54 -19.09
N ARG A 233 -4.89 17.58 -18.34
CA ARG A 233 -4.87 17.59 -16.87
C ARG A 233 -3.77 16.65 -16.40
N ILE A 234 -2.87 17.15 -15.56
CA ILE A 234 -1.80 16.34 -14.97
C ILE A 234 -2.07 16.25 -13.46
N PRO A 235 -2.31 15.04 -12.91
CA PRO A 235 -2.37 14.84 -11.48
C PRO A 235 -1.00 15.14 -10.86
N VAL A 236 -0.96 15.97 -9.82
CA VAL A 236 0.26 16.30 -9.08
C VAL A 236 0.04 15.95 -7.61
N GLY A 237 0.84 15.03 -7.09
CA GLY A 237 0.85 14.69 -5.68
C GLY A 237 1.48 15.82 -4.86
N TRP A 238 0.94 16.07 -3.67
CA TRP A 238 1.40 17.15 -2.77
C TRP A 238 2.90 17.09 -2.47
N TRP A 239 3.50 15.90 -2.46
CA TRP A 239 4.93 15.69 -2.19
C TRP A 239 5.83 16.30 -3.26
N ILE A 240 5.33 16.48 -4.49
CA ILE A 240 6.08 17.05 -5.62
C ILE A 240 6.48 18.49 -5.32
N ALA A 241 5.71 19.22 -4.50
CA ALA A 241 6.07 20.58 -4.07
C ALA A 241 7.37 20.64 -3.24
N SER A 242 7.82 19.50 -2.71
CA SER A 242 9.07 19.36 -1.95
C SER A 242 10.20 18.70 -2.75
N ASP A 243 10.04 18.55 -4.07
CA ASP A 243 11.12 18.08 -4.92
C ASP A 243 12.37 18.99 -4.82
N SER A 244 13.59 18.44 -4.92
CA SER A 244 13.94 17.05 -5.22
C SER A 244 13.95 16.10 -4.02
N ASN A 245 13.64 16.57 -2.81
CA ASN A 245 13.72 15.81 -1.58
C ASN A 245 12.38 15.79 -0.81
N PRO A 246 11.35 15.14 -1.36
CA PRO A 246 10.06 15.02 -0.69
C PRO A 246 10.17 14.23 0.62
N PRO A 247 9.19 14.39 1.53
CA PRO A 247 9.16 13.60 2.75
C PRO A 247 9.03 12.10 2.43
N ALA A 248 9.68 11.27 3.26
CA ALA A 248 9.59 9.83 3.12
C ALA A 248 8.13 9.32 3.25
N PRO A 249 7.75 8.28 2.50
CA PRO A 249 8.59 7.50 1.59
C PRO A 249 8.59 8.02 0.15
N PHE A 250 7.94 9.15 -0.14
CA PHE A 250 7.78 9.64 -1.51
C PHE A 250 9.12 9.88 -2.20
N ILE A 251 9.10 9.76 -3.53
CA ILE A 251 10.31 9.79 -4.36
C ILE A 251 10.26 10.97 -5.31
N GLY A 252 11.28 11.83 -5.22
CA GLY A 252 11.35 13.06 -6.00
C GLY A 252 11.69 12.85 -7.48
N GLY A 253 11.80 13.96 -8.20
CA GLY A 253 12.10 13.99 -9.64
C GLY A 253 10.84 14.02 -10.52
N SER A 254 9.70 14.42 -9.96
CA SER A 254 8.47 14.65 -10.72
C SER A 254 8.48 16.04 -11.35
N LEU A 255 9.13 17.02 -10.71
CA LEU A 255 9.25 18.38 -11.26
C LEU A 255 9.95 18.39 -12.63
N GLU A 256 11.04 17.63 -12.80
CA GLU A 256 11.72 17.52 -14.10
C GLU A 256 10.79 17.00 -15.20
N ALA A 257 9.96 15.99 -14.89
CA ALA A 257 8.98 15.46 -15.83
C ALA A 257 7.84 16.46 -16.11
N LEU A 258 7.43 17.24 -15.10
CA LEU A 258 6.43 18.29 -15.24
C LEU A 258 6.94 19.46 -16.10
N ASP A 259 8.20 19.87 -15.93
CA ASP A 259 8.85 20.90 -16.75
C ASP A 259 8.95 20.47 -18.22
N ASN A 260 9.27 19.19 -18.46
CA ASN A 260 9.23 18.61 -19.79
C ASN A 260 7.82 18.70 -20.40
N ALA A 261 6.77 18.38 -19.63
CA ALA A 261 5.38 18.52 -20.07
C ALA A 261 5.08 19.95 -20.54
N PHE A 262 5.48 20.96 -19.75
CA PHE A 262 5.30 22.36 -20.11
C PHE A 262 6.05 22.72 -21.40
N SER A 263 7.27 22.23 -21.58
CA SER A 263 8.04 22.44 -22.80
C SER A 263 7.42 21.78 -24.03
N TRP A 264 6.84 20.59 -23.90
CA TRP A 264 6.22 19.85 -25.01
C TRP A 264 4.88 20.43 -25.46
N ALA A 265 4.25 21.23 -24.61
CA ALA A 265 2.93 21.80 -24.83
C ALA A 265 2.94 23.22 -25.42
N GLN A 266 4.11 23.81 -25.63
CA GLN A 266 4.29 25.07 -26.35
C GLN A 266 3.94 24.89 -27.82
#